data_AF-A0A3D4RYZ9-F1
#
_entry.id   AF-A0A3D4RYZ9-F1
#
_cell.length_a   1.000
_cell.length_b   1.000
_cell.length_c   1.000
_cell.angle_alpha   90.00
_cell.angle_beta   90.00
_cell.angle_gamma   90.00
#
_symmetry.space_group_name_H-M   'P 1'
#
loop_
_entity.id
_entity.type
_entity.pdbx_description
1 polymer ?
#
loop_
_entity_poly.entity_id
_entity_poly.type
_entity_poly.pdbx_seq_one_letter_code
_entity_poly.pdbx_strand_id
1 'polypeptide(L)'
;MRTSPLDSDGDGLSDHDETHRHGTDPRRYDTDGDGLGDGIELGLADLDADPSTTTDPLDPDSDGDGALDGFNGTDPCEDCNNNGLVDADESSPTAPEAFIAFRPGFNLFAYPSAVPADHGDCRGLAAALGGFDGAIRSISRLNPATGAFDLCDADGGDFAIVAGEGVLIESGAAPSQVWPWTPTCPQRTLSLGQQLVGHPATPRDLTCFAWIEAQAPGLVSAIQRLDTRTGRFESCAMAEPGGGTPGAAGIDYPIRAGQGYLFHANAAGPLVLPGCP
;
A
#
# COMPACT_ATOMS: atom_id res chain seq x y z
N MET A 1 -21.60 40.26 -24.85
CA MET A 1 -20.94 38.96 -25.01
C MET A 1 -20.14 38.73 -23.75
N ARG A 2 -20.58 37.82 -22.87
CA ARG A 2 -19.70 37.27 -21.83
C ARG A 2 -18.80 36.30 -22.59
N THR A 3 -17.54 36.66 -22.79
CA THR A 3 -16.53 35.65 -23.10
C THR A 3 -16.52 34.70 -21.90
N SER A 4 -16.72 33.40 -22.11
CA SER A 4 -16.28 32.46 -21.07
C SER A 4 -14.81 32.79 -20.78
N PRO A 5 -14.41 32.82 -19.51
CA PRO A 5 -12.99 32.93 -19.18
C PRO A 5 -12.22 31.83 -19.92
N LEU A 6 -10.98 32.14 -20.32
CA LEU A 6 -10.10 31.17 -20.97
C LEU A 6 -9.83 30.03 -19.97
N ASP A 7 -9.89 28.81 -20.47
CA ASP A 7 -9.58 27.54 -19.83
C ASP A 7 -8.70 26.81 -20.85
N SER A 8 -7.41 26.78 -20.59
CA SER A 8 -6.37 26.48 -21.57
C SER A 8 -6.08 24.97 -21.70
N ASP A 9 -6.31 24.18 -20.66
CA ASP A 9 -6.14 22.72 -20.64
C ASP A 9 -7.46 21.95 -20.54
N GLY A 10 -8.57 22.62 -20.24
CA GLY A 10 -9.91 22.06 -20.32
C GLY A 10 -10.32 21.26 -19.09
N ASP A 11 -9.75 21.58 -17.92
CA ASP A 11 -10.09 20.93 -16.65
C ASP A 11 -11.30 21.59 -15.94
N GLY A 12 -11.90 22.62 -16.54
CA GLY A 12 -13.06 23.32 -16.02
C GLY A 12 -12.76 24.51 -15.11
N LEU A 13 -11.49 24.74 -14.75
CA LEU A 13 -11.03 25.97 -14.13
C LEU A 13 -10.69 27.00 -15.22
N SER A 14 -10.51 28.26 -14.82
CA SER A 14 -10.06 29.28 -15.76
C SER A 14 -8.62 29.62 -15.49
N ASP A 15 -7.86 29.97 -16.54
CA ASP A 15 -6.45 30.33 -16.42
C ASP A 15 -6.20 31.38 -15.31
N HIS A 16 -7.15 32.31 -15.14
CA HIS A 16 -7.10 33.31 -14.09
C HIS A 16 -7.28 32.70 -12.70
N ASP A 17 -8.27 31.83 -12.51
CA ASP A 17 -8.58 31.24 -11.22
C ASP A 17 -7.49 30.24 -10.79
N GLU A 18 -6.99 29.44 -11.73
CA GLU A 18 -5.83 28.58 -11.52
C GLU A 18 -4.62 29.38 -11.02
N THR A 19 -4.21 30.41 -11.77
CA THR A 19 -3.01 31.18 -11.42
C THR A 19 -3.16 32.11 -10.20
N HIS A 20 -4.37 32.62 -9.92
CA HIS A 20 -4.57 33.64 -8.88
C HIS A 20 -5.32 33.15 -7.63
N ARG A 21 -5.95 31.97 -7.67
CA ARG A 21 -6.68 31.40 -6.52
C ARG A 21 -6.14 30.06 -6.06
N HIS A 22 -5.86 29.15 -6.99
CA HIS A 22 -5.54 27.76 -6.67
C HIS A 22 -4.03 27.47 -6.69
N GLY A 23 -3.26 28.22 -7.49
CA GLY A 23 -1.83 28.01 -7.63
C GLY A 23 -1.46 26.91 -8.63
N THR A 24 -2.43 26.40 -9.38
CA THR A 24 -2.29 25.36 -10.40
C THR A 24 -1.71 25.90 -11.73
N ASP A 25 -1.21 25.03 -12.61
CA ASP A 25 -0.65 25.42 -13.92
C ASP A 25 -1.75 25.39 -15.00
N PRO A 26 -2.14 26.55 -15.58
CA PRO A 26 -3.25 26.67 -16.54
C PRO A 26 -3.00 26.05 -17.91
N ARG A 27 -2.05 25.12 -18.01
CA ARG A 27 -1.74 24.38 -19.23
C ARG A 27 -1.56 22.89 -18.92
N ARG A 28 -1.92 22.48 -17.71
CA ARG A 28 -1.85 21.13 -17.19
C ARG A 28 -3.19 20.83 -16.55
N TYR A 29 -3.94 19.95 -17.22
CA TYR A 29 -5.19 19.40 -16.70
C TYR A 29 -5.08 18.81 -15.28
N ASP A 30 -3.87 18.37 -14.91
CA ASP A 30 -3.48 17.75 -13.64
C ASP A 30 -2.10 18.32 -13.27
N THR A 31 -2.07 19.19 -12.26
CA THR A 31 -0.91 19.98 -11.87
C THR A 31 0.13 19.16 -11.12
N ASP A 32 -0.27 18.28 -10.20
CA ASP A 32 0.65 17.51 -9.38
C ASP A 32 1.05 16.15 -10.00
N GLY A 33 0.32 15.71 -11.01
CA GLY A 33 0.62 14.56 -11.86
C GLY A 33 0.14 13.22 -11.30
N ASP A 34 -0.86 13.20 -10.43
CA ASP A 34 -1.38 11.98 -9.82
C ASP A 34 -2.46 11.28 -10.65
N GLY A 35 -3.01 11.97 -11.66
CA GLY A 35 -4.01 11.50 -12.62
C GLY A 35 -5.41 12.09 -12.43
N LEU A 36 -5.70 12.69 -11.28
CA LEU A 36 -6.93 13.43 -11.01
C LEU A 36 -6.75 14.87 -11.55
N GLY A 37 -7.80 15.45 -12.13
CA GLY A 37 -7.68 16.79 -12.73
C GLY A 37 -7.99 17.88 -11.72
N ASP A 38 -7.32 19.03 -11.77
CA ASP A 38 -7.42 20.06 -10.71
C ASP A 38 -8.87 20.51 -10.46
N GLY A 39 -9.69 20.58 -11.52
CA GLY A 39 -11.13 20.84 -11.42
C GLY A 39 -11.94 19.77 -10.68
N ILE A 40 -11.59 18.49 -10.83
CA ILE A 40 -12.21 17.40 -10.06
C ILE A 40 -11.80 17.50 -8.59
N GLU A 41 -10.51 17.68 -8.32
CA GLU A 41 -9.96 17.80 -6.97
C GLU A 41 -10.59 18.94 -6.16
N LEU A 42 -10.94 20.04 -6.84
CA LEU A 42 -11.63 21.19 -6.24
C LEU A 42 -13.16 21.06 -6.17
N GLY A 43 -13.73 19.91 -6.52
CA GLY A 43 -15.15 19.62 -6.40
C GLY A 43 -16.04 20.33 -7.41
N LEU A 44 -15.57 20.51 -8.67
CA LEU A 44 -16.40 21.11 -9.70
C LEU A 44 -17.52 20.15 -10.11
N ALA A 45 -18.75 20.45 -9.68
CA ALA A 45 -19.92 19.59 -9.83
C ALA A 45 -20.31 19.16 -11.26
N ASP A 46 -19.77 19.80 -12.30
CA ASP A 46 -20.00 19.38 -13.70
C ASP A 46 -18.99 18.30 -14.17
N LEU A 47 -17.93 18.05 -13.39
CA LEU A 47 -16.84 17.13 -13.69
C LEU A 47 -16.70 16.03 -12.62
N ASP A 48 -16.86 16.42 -11.36
CA ASP A 48 -16.73 15.54 -10.21
C ASP A 48 -18.05 14.81 -9.90
N ALA A 49 -17.97 13.48 -9.79
CA ALA A 49 -19.08 12.61 -9.42
C ALA A 49 -19.48 12.72 -7.93
N ASP A 50 -18.59 13.18 -7.05
CA ASP A 50 -18.88 13.54 -5.66
C ASP A 50 -18.20 14.86 -5.20
N PRO A 51 -18.80 16.02 -5.53
CA PRO A 51 -18.31 17.36 -5.15
C PRO A 51 -18.18 17.65 -3.66
N SER A 52 -18.55 16.70 -2.79
CA SER A 52 -18.37 16.81 -1.35
C SER A 52 -17.03 16.28 -0.87
N THR A 53 -16.32 15.55 -1.72
CA THR A 53 -14.96 15.05 -1.51
C THR A 53 -14.02 15.91 -2.36
N THR A 54 -12.97 16.46 -1.74
CA THR A 54 -12.03 17.35 -2.42
C THR A 54 -10.61 17.07 -1.92
N THR A 55 -9.63 17.17 -2.81
CA THR A 55 -8.20 16.94 -2.57
C THR A 55 -7.42 18.23 -2.81
N ASP A 56 -6.10 18.23 -2.58
CA ASP A 56 -5.21 19.37 -2.86
C ASP A 56 -4.54 19.18 -4.23
N PRO A 57 -4.87 19.99 -5.27
CA PRO A 57 -4.35 19.82 -6.63
C PRO A 57 -2.85 20.12 -6.80
N LEU A 58 -2.15 20.36 -5.69
CA LEU A 58 -0.72 20.58 -5.61
C LEU A 58 -0.02 19.48 -4.80
N ASP A 59 -0.76 18.55 -4.21
CA ASP A 59 -0.25 17.47 -3.39
C ASP A 59 -0.87 16.13 -3.84
N PRO A 60 -0.09 15.28 -4.54
CA PRO A 60 -0.58 14.07 -5.21
C PRO A 60 -0.92 12.91 -4.26
N ASP A 61 -1.13 13.18 -2.97
CA ASP A 61 -1.40 12.26 -1.85
C ASP A 61 -1.88 13.15 -0.67
N SER A 62 -3.12 13.61 -0.78
CA SER A 62 -3.68 14.70 0.05
C SER A 62 -3.74 14.37 1.53
N ASP A 63 -3.88 13.08 1.87
CA ASP A 63 -3.97 12.64 3.26
C ASP A 63 -2.67 12.03 3.80
N GLY A 64 -1.69 11.79 2.93
CA GLY A 64 -0.35 11.35 3.25
C GLY A 64 -0.25 9.88 3.66
N ASP A 65 -1.18 9.04 3.21
CA ASP A 65 -1.16 7.61 3.49
C ASP A 65 -0.30 6.77 2.53
N GLY A 66 0.18 7.39 1.45
CA GLY A 66 1.06 6.80 0.47
C GLY A 66 0.33 6.17 -0.73
N ALA A 67 -1.00 6.33 -0.83
CA ALA A 67 -1.75 6.22 -2.07
C ALA A 67 -1.84 7.58 -2.78
N LEU A 68 -2.04 7.55 -4.11
CA LEU A 68 -2.26 8.77 -4.89
C LEU A 68 -3.74 9.08 -4.91
N ASP A 69 -4.14 10.35 -4.82
CA ASP A 69 -5.56 10.71 -4.84
C ASP A 69 -6.23 10.18 -6.11
N GLY A 70 -5.55 10.26 -7.26
CA GLY A 70 -5.94 9.66 -8.55
C GLY A 70 -5.05 8.52 -9.06
N PHE A 71 -5.25 8.13 -10.33
CA PHE A 71 -4.47 7.11 -11.03
C PHE A 71 -3.72 7.63 -12.26
N ASN A 72 -2.40 7.73 -12.16
CA ASN A 72 -1.48 8.07 -13.26
C ASN A 72 -0.86 6.85 -13.95
N GLY A 73 -1.43 5.66 -13.77
CA GLY A 73 -0.87 4.41 -14.29
C GLY A 73 0.03 3.66 -13.28
N THR A 74 0.18 4.19 -12.06
CA THR A 74 0.86 3.53 -10.95
C THR A 74 -0.11 3.24 -9.79
N ASP A 75 0.17 2.18 -9.02
CA ASP A 75 -0.70 1.66 -7.95
C ASP A 75 0.05 1.77 -6.61
N PRO A 76 -0.62 2.21 -5.50
CA PRO A 76 -2.04 2.40 -5.34
C PRO A 76 -2.49 3.83 -5.63
N CYS A 77 -3.74 3.87 -6.05
CA CYS A 77 -4.58 5.03 -6.29
C CYS A 77 -5.76 4.93 -5.32
N GLU A 78 -6.33 6.07 -4.97
CA GLU A 78 -7.51 6.15 -4.13
C GLU A 78 -8.74 6.23 -5.02
N ASP A 79 -8.78 7.17 -5.96
CA ASP A 79 -9.70 7.16 -7.10
C ASP A 79 -9.01 6.52 -8.30
N CYS A 80 -9.14 5.19 -8.42
CA CYS A 80 -8.44 4.44 -9.45
C CYS A 80 -9.03 4.60 -10.84
N ASN A 81 -10.19 5.26 -10.94
CA ASN A 81 -10.87 5.47 -12.20
C ASN A 81 -11.03 6.96 -12.57
N ASN A 82 -10.47 7.84 -11.75
CA ASN A 82 -10.35 9.30 -11.88
C ASN A 82 -11.71 9.96 -12.16
N ASN A 83 -12.75 9.56 -11.43
CA ASN A 83 -14.12 10.07 -11.57
C ASN A 83 -14.55 11.05 -10.45
N GLY A 84 -13.73 11.24 -9.42
CA GLY A 84 -13.99 12.06 -8.23
C GLY A 84 -14.87 11.43 -7.15
N LEU A 85 -15.34 10.19 -7.35
CA LEU A 85 -16.17 9.46 -6.40
C LEU A 85 -15.37 8.32 -5.78
N VAL A 86 -15.33 8.28 -4.44
CA VAL A 86 -14.81 7.11 -3.70
C VAL A 86 -15.75 5.91 -3.91
N ASP A 87 -15.35 4.98 -4.78
CA ASP A 87 -16.07 3.75 -5.05
C ASP A 87 -15.89 2.69 -3.93
N ALA A 88 -16.67 1.60 -3.98
CA ALA A 88 -16.68 0.59 -2.91
C ALA A 88 -15.37 -0.21 -2.78
N ASP A 89 -14.54 -0.21 -3.82
CA ASP A 89 -13.23 -0.86 -3.89
C ASP A 89 -12.05 0.13 -3.86
N GLU A 90 -12.33 1.37 -3.45
CA GLU A 90 -11.41 2.50 -3.36
C GLU A 90 -11.23 2.97 -1.90
N SER A 91 -10.10 3.64 -1.63
CA SER A 91 -9.81 4.28 -0.34
C SER A 91 -10.21 5.75 -0.35
N SER A 92 -10.25 6.36 0.83
CA SER A 92 -10.67 7.76 0.99
C SER A 92 -9.49 8.73 0.88
N PRO A 93 -9.43 9.62 -0.14
CA PRO A 93 -8.31 10.56 -0.36
C PRO A 93 -8.24 11.76 0.58
N THR A 94 -8.96 11.69 1.69
CA THR A 94 -9.06 12.76 2.68
C THR A 94 -8.91 12.24 4.11
N ALA A 95 -8.62 10.95 4.27
CA ALA A 95 -8.63 10.28 5.56
C ALA A 95 -7.51 9.24 5.61
N PRO A 96 -6.37 9.55 6.27
CA PRO A 96 -5.21 8.69 6.19
C PRO A 96 -5.52 7.31 6.76
N GLU A 97 -5.60 6.30 5.89
CA GLU A 97 -6.17 5.02 6.25
C GLU A 97 -5.46 3.83 5.60
N ALA A 98 -5.31 2.74 6.36
CA ALA A 98 -4.89 1.51 5.72
C ALA A 98 -6.12 0.89 5.05
N PHE A 99 -6.36 1.23 3.79
CA PHE A 99 -7.32 0.49 2.96
C PHE A 99 -6.65 -0.76 2.40
N ILE A 100 -7.26 -1.91 2.67
CA ILE A 100 -6.81 -3.17 2.08
C ILE A 100 -7.99 -3.84 1.41
N ALA A 101 -7.92 -3.87 0.08
CA ALA A 101 -8.73 -4.74 -0.74
C ALA A 101 -8.05 -6.10 -0.88
N PHE A 102 -8.67 -7.13 -0.32
CA PHE A 102 -8.27 -8.51 -0.59
C PHE A 102 -8.81 -8.93 -1.96
N ARG A 103 -8.07 -9.78 -2.67
CA ARG A 103 -8.57 -10.46 -3.86
C ARG A 103 -8.85 -11.93 -3.57
N PRO A 104 -9.77 -12.59 -4.30
CA PRO A 104 -9.92 -14.03 -4.23
C PRO A 104 -8.58 -14.72 -4.52
N GLY A 105 -8.21 -15.69 -3.70
CA GLY A 105 -6.89 -16.33 -3.70
C GLY A 105 -5.99 -15.84 -2.56
N PHE A 106 -4.69 -15.90 -2.79
CA PHE A 106 -3.69 -15.57 -1.78
C PHE A 106 -3.41 -14.07 -1.72
N ASN A 107 -3.31 -13.55 -0.50
CA ASN A 107 -2.93 -12.18 -0.19
C ASN A 107 -1.85 -12.22 0.89
N LEU A 108 -0.78 -11.45 0.72
CA LEU A 108 0.19 -11.22 1.79
C LEU A 108 -0.19 -9.95 2.52
N PHE A 109 -0.53 -10.09 3.79
CA PHE A 109 -1.08 -9.03 4.62
C PHE A 109 -0.21 -8.81 5.84
N ALA A 110 -0.03 -7.56 6.28
CA ALA A 110 0.57 -7.25 7.56
C ALA A 110 -0.08 -5.99 8.14
N TYR A 111 -0.41 -6.03 9.44
CA TYR A 111 -0.75 -4.79 10.13
C TYR A 111 0.48 -3.89 10.17
N PRO A 112 0.41 -2.62 9.75
CA PRO A 112 1.60 -1.77 9.71
C PRO A 112 2.18 -1.57 11.12
N SER A 113 1.43 -0.92 12.02
CA SER A 113 1.97 -0.40 13.29
C SER A 113 1.25 -0.89 14.54
N ALA A 114 -0.03 -1.27 14.42
CA ALA A 114 -0.84 -1.76 15.53
C ALA A 114 -1.85 -2.79 15.01
N VAL A 115 -2.19 -3.74 15.87
CA VAL A 115 -3.26 -4.71 15.62
C VAL A 115 -4.48 -4.24 16.42
N PRO A 116 -5.65 -4.04 15.79
CA PRO A 116 -6.88 -3.77 16.51
C PRO A 116 -7.15 -4.81 17.59
N ALA A 117 -7.75 -4.41 18.71
CA ALA A 117 -7.96 -5.30 19.87
C ALA A 117 -8.71 -6.58 19.50
N ASP A 118 -9.69 -6.47 18.60
CA ASP A 118 -10.51 -7.58 18.14
C ASP A 118 -9.80 -8.47 17.10
N HIS A 119 -8.60 -8.09 16.63
CA HIS A 119 -7.80 -8.82 15.64
C HIS A 119 -6.51 -9.39 16.23
N GLY A 120 -6.37 -9.39 17.56
CA GLY A 120 -5.13 -9.78 18.26
C GLY A 120 -4.69 -11.23 18.02
N ASP A 121 -5.58 -12.06 17.48
CA ASP A 121 -5.31 -13.42 17.06
C ASP A 121 -5.92 -13.71 15.68
N CYS A 122 -5.51 -14.84 15.10
CA CYS A 122 -5.93 -15.24 13.77
C CYS A 122 -7.47 -15.32 13.66
N ARG A 123 -8.14 -15.85 14.68
CA ARG A 123 -9.59 -16.03 14.65
C ARG A 123 -10.32 -14.69 14.69
N GLY A 124 -9.85 -13.75 15.48
CA GLY A 124 -10.33 -12.37 15.50
C GLY A 124 -10.17 -11.68 14.15
N LEU A 125 -8.99 -11.80 13.54
CA LEU A 125 -8.74 -11.28 12.19
C LEU A 125 -9.67 -11.92 11.15
N ALA A 126 -9.80 -13.26 11.16
CA ALA A 126 -10.69 -13.96 10.24
C ALA A 126 -12.14 -13.50 10.41
N ALA A 127 -12.62 -13.34 11.65
CA ALA A 127 -13.97 -12.86 11.93
C ALA A 127 -14.22 -11.46 11.37
N ALA A 128 -13.26 -10.53 11.54
CA ALA A 128 -13.35 -9.18 10.99
C ALA A 128 -13.39 -9.16 9.45
N LEU A 129 -12.72 -10.13 8.82
CA LEU A 129 -12.69 -10.28 7.37
C LEU A 129 -13.84 -11.13 6.81
N GLY A 130 -14.89 -11.41 7.58
CA GLY A 130 -16.07 -12.15 7.11
C GLY A 130 -16.07 -13.65 7.44
N GLY A 131 -15.18 -14.10 8.31
CA GLY A 131 -15.13 -15.43 8.90
C GLY A 131 -14.66 -16.56 7.98
N PHE A 132 -14.30 -17.69 8.57
CA PHE A 132 -13.89 -18.90 7.83
C PHE A 132 -15.04 -19.61 7.10
N ASP A 133 -16.27 -19.43 7.57
CA ASP A 133 -17.48 -19.93 6.90
C ASP A 133 -17.97 -19.01 5.78
N GLY A 134 -17.29 -17.88 5.57
CA GLY A 134 -17.66 -16.84 4.61
C GLY A 134 -16.53 -16.52 3.65
N ALA A 135 -15.90 -15.37 3.87
CA ALA A 135 -14.94 -14.80 2.94
C ALA A 135 -13.53 -15.38 3.06
N ILE A 136 -13.09 -15.80 4.26
CA ILE A 136 -11.73 -16.30 4.47
C ILE A 136 -11.69 -17.82 4.39
N ARG A 137 -10.66 -18.38 3.78
CA ARG A 137 -10.43 -19.84 3.70
C ARG A 137 -9.39 -20.29 4.71
N SER A 138 -8.28 -19.56 4.78
CA SER A 138 -7.22 -19.84 5.74
C SER A 138 -6.38 -18.59 6.01
N ILE A 139 -5.79 -18.54 7.19
CA ILE A 139 -4.73 -17.58 7.53
C ILE A 139 -3.53 -18.40 8.00
N SER A 140 -2.36 -18.12 7.43
CA SER A 140 -1.12 -18.81 7.76
C SER A 140 -0.02 -17.83 8.11
N ARG A 141 0.79 -18.15 9.12
CA ARG A 141 1.98 -17.38 9.51
C ARG A 141 3.22 -18.22 9.28
N LEU A 142 4.25 -17.64 8.67
CA LEU A 142 5.56 -18.29 8.57
C LEU A 142 6.27 -18.20 9.91
N ASN A 143 6.53 -19.34 10.56
CA ASN A 143 7.25 -19.40 11.82
C ASN A 143 8.77 -19.37 11.54
N PRO A 144 9.48 -18.27 11.86
CA PRO A 144 10.89 -18.12 11.50
C PRO A 144 11.80 -19.09 12.26
N ALA A 145 11.37 -19.63 13.41
CA ALA A 145 12.18 -20.57 14.19
C ALA A 145 12.16 -21.99 13.59
N THR A 146 11.07 -22.38 12.93
CA THR A 146 10.89 -23.72 12.35
C THR A 146 10.96 -23.74 10.83
N GLY A 147 10.75 -22.59 10.18
CA GLY A 147 10.56 -22.47 8.73
C GLY A 147 9.24 -23.06 8.23
N ALA A 148 8.34 -23.46 9.14
CA ALA A 148 7.03 -24.03 8.79
C ALA A 148 5.93 -22.96 8.88
N PHE A 149 4.81 -23.21 8.19
CA PHE A 149 3.62 -22.37 8.33
C PHE A 149 2.76 -22.88 9.48
N ASP A 150 2.45 -21.99 10.42
CA ASP A 150 1.36 -22.17 11.36
C ASP A 150 0.05 -21.87 10.62
N LEU A 151 -0.91 -22.80 10.64
CA LEU A 151 -2.18 -22.70 9.93
C LEU A 151 -3.33 -22.44 10.92
N CYS A 152 -4.25 -21.58 10.51
CA CYS A 152 -5.49 -21.30 11.21
C CYS A 152 -6.63 -21.19 10.19
N ASP A 153 -7.63 -22.04 10.36
CA ASP A 153 -8.76 -22.22 9.45
C ASP A 153 -10.04 -22.67 10.19
N ALA A 154 -11.04 -23.09 9.42
CA ALA A 154 -12.30 -23.62 9.94
C ALA A 154 -12.12 -24.89 10.80
N ASP A 155 -11.10 -25.69 10.53
CA ASP A 155 -10.86 -26.97 11.20
C ASP A 155 -10.08 -26.81 12.51
N GLY A 156 -9.33 -25.72 12.66
CA GLY A 156 -8.64 -25.43 13.91
C GLY A 156 -7.48 -24.45 13.78
N GLY A 157 -6.64 -24.43 14.81
CA GLY A 157 -5.51 -23.51 14.89
C GLY A 157 -5.89 -22.12 15.37
N ASP A 158 -4.91 -21.47 15.98
CA ASP A 158 -4.94 -20.06 16.33
C ASP A 158 -3.52 -19.59 16.68
N PHE A 159 -3.21 -18.34 16.41
CA PHE A 159 -1.94 -17.72 16.75
C PHE A 159 -2.12 -16.21 16.88
N ALA A 160 -1.28 -15.59 17.72
CA ALA A 160 -1.26 -14.15 17.88
C ALA A 160 -0.89 -13.46 16.56
N ILE A 161 -1.65 -12.44 16.20
CA ILE A 161 -1.31 -11.52 15.13
C ILE A 161 -0.49 -10.40 15.76
N VAL A 162 0.69 -10.17 15.21
CA VAL A 162 1.63 -9.15 15.70
C VAL A 162 1.79 -8.13 14.60
N ALA A 163 1.68 -6.85 14.96
CA ALA A 163 1.92 -5.77 14.00
C ALA A 163 3.29 -5.99 13.32
N GLY A 164 3.37 -5.70 12.03
CA GLY A 164 4.49 -5.83 11.10
C GLY A 164 5.08 -7.23 10.94
N GLU A 165 4.49 -8.26 11.54
CA GLU A 165 4.67 -9.64 11.07
C GLU A 165 3.60 -9.88 10.00
N GLY A 166 4.04 -10.31 8.82
CA GLY A 166 3.10 -10.62 7.76
C GLY A 166 2.47 -12.01 7.94
N VAL A 167 1.27 -12.15 7.41
CA VAL A 167 0.52 -13.38 7.30
C VAL A 167 0.08 -13.59 5.85
N LEU A 168 -0.09 -14.85 5.48
CA LEU A 168 -0.71 -15.25 4.22
C LEU A 168 -2.19 -15.49 4.47
N ILE A 169 -3.05 -14.77 3.76
CA ILE A 169 -4.51 -14.91 3.83
C ILE A 169 -5.01 -15.48 2.51
N GLU A 170 -5.64 -16.64 2.56
CA GLU A 170 -6.41 -17.16 1.43
C GLU A 170 -7.86 -16.68 1.57
N SER A 171 -8.28 -15.82 0.64
CA SER A 171 -9.64 -15.30 0.59
C SER A 171 -10.44 -16.00 -0.50
N GLY A 172 -11.67 -16.40 -0.20
CA GLY A 172 -12.66 -16.86 -1.18
C GLY A 172 -13.46 -15.73 -1.82
N ALA A 173 -13.34 -14.50 -1.30
CA ALA A 173 -14.05 -13.31 -1.77
C ALA A 173 -13.08 -12.12 -1.92
N ALA A 174 -13.62 -10.94 -2.20
CA ALA A 174 -12.87 -9.68 -2.23
C ALA A 174 -13.33 -8.74 -1.10
N PRO A 175 -13.14 -9.09 0.18
CA PRO A 175 -13.45 -8.14 1.24
C PRO A 175 -12.48 -6.95 1.15
N SER A 176 -12.99 -5.75 1.39
CA SER A 176 -12.19 -4.58 1.72
C SER A 176 -12.34 -4.26 3.20
N GLN A 177 -11.30 -3.70 3.79
CA GLN A 177 -11.34 -3.14 5.14
C GLN A 177 -10.54 -1.85 5.19
N VAL A 178 -11.08 -0.90 5.94
CA VAL A 178 -10.43 0.33 6.34
C VAL A 178 -10.03 0.18 7.81
N TRP A 179 -8.78 0.50 8.14
CA TRP A 179 -8.34 0.54 9.53
C TRP A 179 -7.73 1.88 9.90
N PRO A 180 -8.08 2.44 11.08
CA PRO A 180 -7.46 3.65 11.58
C PRO A 180 -5.96 3.44 11.75
N TRP A 181 -5.17 4.34 11.19
CA TRP A 181 -3.72 4.24 11.22
C TRP A 181 -3.11 5.22 12.22
N THR A 182 -2.19 4.73 13.04
CA THR A 182 -1.25 5.57 13.79
C THR A 182 0.14 5.00 13.58
N PRO A 183 1.05 5.68 12.86
CA PRO A 183 2.40 5.20 12.65
C PRO A 183 3.09 4.96 13.99
N THR A 184 3.56 3.74 14.20
CA THR A 184 4.53 3.45 15.26
C THR A 184 5.74 2.83 14.61
N CYS A 185 6.93 3.15 15.11
CA CYS A 185 8.19 2.71 14.54
C CYS A 185 8.87 1.73 15.48
N PRO A 186 8.39 0.48 15.53
CA PRO A 186 8.98 -0.54 16.40
C PRO A 186 10.35 -0.93 15.89
N GLN A 187 11.29 -1.10 16.81
CA GLN A 187 12.55 -1.76 16.52
C GLN A 187 12.30 -3.25 16.31
N ARG A 188 12.77 -3.80 15.19
CA ARG A 188 12.60 -5.21 14.81
C ARG A 188 13.93 -5.87 14.52
N THR A 189 13.97 -7.19 14.71
CA THR A 189 15.15 -8.01 14.41
C THR A 189 14.72 -9.13 13.48
N LEU A 190 15.41 -9.22 12.34
CA LEU A 190 15.30 -10.35 11.44
C LEU A 190 15.98 -11.57 12.07
N SER A 191 15.39 -12.73 11.87
CA SER A 191 16.00 -14.05 12.06
C SER A 191 16.60 -14.54 10.75
N LEU A 192 17.57 -15.46 10.84
CA LEU A 192 18.10 -16.16 9.67
C LEU A 192 16.98 -16.91 8.93
N GLY A 193 16.92 -16.77 7.61
CA GLY A 193 15.97 -17.47 6.75
C GLY A 193 14.81 -16.58 6.27
N GLN A 194 13.70 -17.24 5.95
CA GLN A 194 12.52 -16.59 5.39
C GLN A 194 11.58 -16.06 6.47
N GLN A 195 11.06 -14.86 6.27
CA GLN A 195 10.16 -14.21 7.22
C GLN A 195 9.18 -13.32 6.49
N LEU A 196 7.94 -13.27 6.97
CA LEU A 196 6.96 -12.31 6.47
C LEU A 196 7.06 -11.02 7.28
N VAL A 197 7.27 -9.91 6.60
CA VAL A 197 7.53 -8.59 7.18
C VAL A 197 6.57 -7.59 6.59
N GLY A 198 5.92 -6.79 7.44
CA GLY A 198 5.17 -5.60 7.04
C GLY A 198 5.96 -4.33 7.32
N HIS A 199 5.69 -3.28 6.54
CA HIS A 199 6.27 -1.96 6.76
C HIS A 199 5.26 -1.05 7.50
N PRO A 200 5.60 -0.47 8.67
CA PRO A 200 4.64 0.26 9.49
C PRO A 200 4.29 1.67 9.02
N ALA A 201 5.19 2.28 8.26
CA ALA A 201 5.06 3.65 7.75
C ALA A 201 5.91 3.81 6.51
N THR A 202 5.37 3.43 5.36
CA THR A 202 6.09 3.47 4.09
C THR A 202 6.18 4.91 3.61
N PRO A 203 7.39 5.48 3.45
CA PRO A 203 7.54 6.67 2.62
C PRO A 203 6.95 6.41 1.24
N ARG A 204 6.30 7.43 0.67
CA ARG A 204 5.67 7.39 -0.66
C ARG A 204 6.57 6.78 -1.75
N ASP A 205 7.87 7.08 -1.67
CA ASP A 205 8.85 6.71 -2.69
C ASP A 205 9.60 5.39 -2.37
N LEU A 206 9.23 4.70 -1.29
CA LEU A 206 9.97 3.52 -0.86
C LEU A 206 9.75 2.36 -1.84
N THR A 207 10.82 1.96 -2.53
CA THR A 207 10.82 0.79 -3.42
C THR A 207 11.51 -0.41 -2.78
N CYS A 208 11.34 -1.58 -3.40
CA CYS A 208 11.98 -2.81 -2.97
C CYS A 208 13.51 -2.70 -2.97
N PHE A 209 14.10 -2.14 -4.03
CA PHE A 209 15.54 -1.93 -4.07
C PHE A 209 16.00 -0.91 -3.02
N ALA A 210 15.26 0.18 -2.82
CA ALA A 210 15.59 1.13 -1.76
C ALA A 210 15.53 0.47 -0.37
N TRP A 211 14.53 -0.40 -0.11
CA TRP A 211 14.40 -1.06 1.18
C TRP A 211 15.47 -2.11 1.43
N ILE A 212 15.85 -2.90 0.42
CA ILE A 212 16.93 -3.90 0.56
C ILE A 212 18.29 -3.22 0.75
N GLU A 213 18.55 -2.09 0.06
CA GLU A 213 19.78 -1.31 0.18
C GLU A 213 19.89 -0.58 1.53
N ALA A 214 18.76 -0.25 2.16
CA ALA A 214 18.74 0.32 3.50
C ALA A 214 19.21 -0.66 4.60
N GLN A 215 19.25 -1.96 4.30
CA GLN A 215 19.70 -2.97 5.25
C GLN A 215 21.23 -3.02 5.34
N ALA A 216 21.75 -3.61 6.42
CA ALA A 216 23.17 -3.88 6.52
C ALA A 216 23.63 -4.74 5.30
N PRO A 217 24.79 -4.45 4.69
CA PRO A 217 25.23 -5.16 3.49
C PRO A 217 25.25 -6.68 3.67
N GLY A 218 24.55 -7.39 2.77
CA GLY A 218 24.43 -8.85 2.80
C GLY A 218 23.48 -9.42 3.85
N LEU A 219 22.82 -8.59 4.68
CA LEU A 219 21.84 -9.06 5.67
C LEU A 219 20.61 -9.67 4.98
N VAL A 220 20.09 -9.01 3.95
CA VAL A 220 18.92 -9.46 3.16
C VAL A 220 19.37 -9.72 1.73
N SER A 221 19.09 -10.91 1.22
CA SER A 221 19.43 -11.30 -0.16
C SER A 221 18.32 -10.99 -1.15
N ALA A 222 17.06 -11.08 -0.72
CA ALA A 222 15.90 -10.78 -1.53
C ALA A 222 14.70 -10.35 -0.68
N ILE A 223 13.82 -9.55 -1.29
CA ILE A 223 12.49 -9.23 -0.79
C ILE A 223 11.51 -9.62 -1.91
N GLN A 224 10.43 -10.32 -1.53
CA GLN A 224 9.37 -10.70 -2.48
C GLN A 224 8.02 -10.16 -2.06
N ARG A 225 7.22 -9.75 -3.04
CA ARG A 225 5.79 -9.48 -2.87
C ARG A 225 4.97 -10.46 -3.69
N LEU A 226 3.70 -10.64 -3.32
CA LEU A 226 2.73 -11.37 -4.11
C LEU A 226 1.88 -10.37 -4.90
N ASP A 227 2.00 -10.38 -6.23
CA ASP A 227 1.06 -9.66 -7.09
C ASP A 227 -0.25 -10.45 -7.14
N THR A 228 -1.28 -9.92 -6.48
CA THR A 228 -2.58 -10.55 -6.35
C THR A 228 -3.39 -10.52 -7.66
N ARG A 229 -3.01 -9.68 -8.64
CA ARG A 229 -3.65 -9.66 -9.97
C ARG A 229 -3.16 -10.81 -10.84
N THR A 230 -1.87 -11.11 -10.78
CA THR A 230 -1.26 -12.18 -11.58
C THR A 230 -1.11 -13.49 -10.81
N GLY A 231 -1.24 -13.47 -9.48
CA GLY A 231 -1.01 -14.60 -8.59
C GLY A 231 0.46 -15.03 -8.53
N ARG A 232 1.39 -14.14 -8.87
CA ARG A 232 2.82 -14.44 -8.98
C ARG A 232 3.64 -13.67 -7.95
N PHE A 233 4.71 -14.31 -7.49
CA PHE A 233 5.71 -13.60 -6.70
C PHE A 233 6.60 -12.75 -7.60
N GLU A 234 6.75 -11.49 -7.22
CA GLU A 234 7.73 -10.58 -7.76
C GLU A 234 8.87 -10.43 -6.75
N SER A 235 10.09 -10.22 -7.23
CA SER A 235 11.27 -10.27 -6.36
C SER A 235 12.26 -9.20 -6.76
N CYS A 236 12.80 -8.50 -5.76
CA CYS A 236 14.03 -7.74 -5.88
C CYS A 236 15.11 -8.44 -5.06
N ALA A 237 16.32 -8.50 -5.60
CA ALA A 237 17.44 -9.17 -4.96
C ALA A 237 18.74 -8.41 -5.22
N MET A 238 19.65 -8.47 -4.26
CA MET A 238 21.03 -8.04 -4.44
C MET A 238 21.86 -9.28 -4.71
N ALA A 239 22.12 -9.56 -5.99
CA ALA A 239 22.85 -10.74 -6.42
C ALA A 239 24.31 -10.36 -6.75
N GLU A 240 25.28 -11.19 -6.36
CA GLU A 240 26.63 -11.11 -6.93
C GLU A 240 26.68 -11.91 -8.23
N PRO A 241 26.76 -11.29 -9.41
CA PRO A 241 26.92 -12.03 -10.64
C PRO A 241 28.36 -12.55 -10.69
N GLY A 242 28.56 -13.83 -10.39
CA GLY A 242 29.81 -14.54 -10.67
C GLY A 242 31.08 -13.98 -10.01
N GLY A 243 30.99 -13.46 -8.78
CA GLY A 243 32.14 -12.94 -8.02
C GLY A 243 32.50 -11.47 -8.30
N GLY A 244 31.60 -10.71 -8.94
CA GLY A 244 31.66 -9.25 -9.04
C GLY A 244 30.91 -8.53 -7.91
N THR A 245 30.92 -7.20 -7.93
CA THR A 245 30.13 -6.36 -7.00
C THR A 245 28.64 -6.76 -7.05
N PRO A 246 27.96 -6.87 -5.90
CA PRO A 246 26.52 -7.11 -5.86
C PRO A 246 25.77 -6.09 -6.73
N GLY A 247 24.89 -6.56 -7.60
CA GLY A 247 24.03 -5.75 -8.45
C GLY A 247 22.55 -6.06 -8.19
N ALA A 248 21.72 -5.04 -8.38
CA ALA A 248 20.27 -5.17 -8.34
C ALA A 248 19.79 -6.15 -9.43
N ALA A 249 18.96 -7.11 -9.05
CA ALA A 249 18.34 -8.08 -9.94
C ALA A 249 16.85 -8.23 -9.59
N GLY A 250 16.01 -8.34 -10.62
CA GLY A 250 14.57 -8.53 -10.47
C GLY A 250 13.75 -7.27 -10.80
N ILE A 251 12.59 -7.15 -10.15
CA ILE A 251 11.62 -6.07 -10.37
C ILE A 251 11.71 -5.11 -9.19
N ASP A 252 11.87 -3.82 -9.48
CA ASP A 252 11.66 -2.80 -8.46
C ASP A 252 10.18 -2.50 -8.37
N TYR A 253 9.60 -2.73 -7.20
CA TYR A 253 8.20 -2.48 -6.95
C TYR A 253 8.05 -1.63 -5.69
N PRO A 254 6.96 -0.84 -5.60
CA PRO A 254 6.75 0.00 -4.43
C PRO A 254 6.39 -0.84 -3.20
N ILE A 255 6.82 -0.36 -2.05
CA ILE A 255 6.50 -0.91 -0.73
C ILE A 255 5.33 -0.11 -0.16
N ARG A 256 4.32 -0.84 0.33
CA ARG A 256 3.03 -0.31 0.76
C ARG A 256 2.75 -0.71 2.19
N ALA A 257 2.13 0.19 2.94
CA ALA A 257 1.51 -0.15 4.21
C ALA A 257 0.45 -1.23 4.00
N GLY A 258 0.20 -2.05 5.02
CA GLY A 258 -0.79 -3.13 4.92
C GLY A 258 -0.35 -4.37 4.12
N GLN A 259 0.63 -4.26 3.23
CA GLN A 259 1.16 -5.40 2.49
C GLN A 259 2.20 -6.19 3.31
N GLY A 260 2.18 -7.51 3.13
CA GLY A 260 3.22 -8.41 3.63
C GLY A 260 4.28 -8.68 2.56
N TYR A 261 5.55 -8.72 2.98
CA TYR A 261 6.70 -9.01 2.13
C TYR A 261 7.48 -10.20 2.67
N LEU A 262 7.89 -11.11 1.78
CA LEU A 262 8.73 -12.24 2.15
C LEU A 262 10.21 -11.83 2.05
N PHE A 263 10.83 -11.64 3.22
CA PHE A 263 12.24 -11.34 3.37
C PHE A 263 13.05 -12.64 3.39
N HIS A 264 14.18 -12.64 2.68
CA HIS A 264 15.20 -13.69 2.72
C HIS A 264 16.44 -13.14 3.41
N ALA A 265 16.54 -13.37 4.73
CA ALA A 265 17.66 -12.89 5.52
C ALA A 265 18.78 -13.95 5.60
N ASN A 266 20.02 -13.53 5.32
CA ASN A 266 21.21 -14.39 5.37
C ASN A 266 21.81 -14.50 6.78
N ALA A 267 21.34 -13.67 7.72
CA ALA A 267 21.76 -13.66 9.11
C ALA A 267 20.67 -13.01 9.98
N ALA A 268 20.77 -13.20 11.30
CA ALA A 268 19.97 -12.41 12.23
C ALA A 268 20.55 -11.00 12.37
N GLY A 269 19.70 -9.98 12.43
CA GLY A 269 20.15 -8.59 12.50
C GLY A 269 18.99 -7.59 12.60
N PRO A 270 19.27 -6.32 12.96
CA PRO A 270 18.23 -5.30 13.04
C PRO A 270 17.62 -5.05 11.65
N LEU A 271 16.28 -4.97 11.59
CA LEU A 271 15.57 -4.54 10.39
C LEU A 271 15.52 -3.02 10.36
N VAL A 272 15.99 -2.42 9.27
CA VAL A 272 15.82 -1.00 9.00
C VAL A 272 14.49 -0.79 8.29
N LEU A 273 13.68 0.13 8.80
CA LEU A 273 12.39 0.54 8.24
C LEU A 273 12.54 2.01 7.80
N PRO A 274 12.88 2.28 6.52
CA PRO A 274 12.97 3.65 6.02
C PRO A 274 11.70 4.45 6.31
N GLY A 275 11.82 5.71 6.70
CA GLY A 275 10.68 6.52 7.16
C GLY A 275 10.39 6.42 8.66
N CYS A 276 11.00 5.46 9.36
CA CYS A 276 10.99 5.43 10.82
C CYS A 276 12.23 6.12 11.43
N PRO A 277 12.07 6.95 12.48
CA PRO A 277 13.17 7.62 13.18
C PRO A 277 14.02 6.68 14.03
#